data_AF-A0A178ZJU4-F1
#
_entry.id   AF-A0A178ZJU4-F1
#
_cell.length_a   1.000
_cell.length_b   1.000
_cell.length_c   1.000
_cell.angle_alpha   90.00
_cell.angle_beta   90.00
_cell.angle_gamma   90.00
#
_symmetry.space_group_name_H-M   'P 1'
#
loop_
_entity.id
_entity.type
_entity.pdbx_description
1 polymer ?
#
loop_
_entity_poly.entity_id
_entity_poly.type
_entity_poly.pdbx_seq_one_letter_code
_entity_poly.pdbx_strand_id
1 'polypeptide(L)'
;MVSRETPARGTPPPLGSIGIVFTDIVKSTNIWEKDAGAMIEAMKLHDDMIRGLTVANEGYEVKQNGDGFMIAFPTATSAVQFCLDVQEQLLDERWPKEILKLPPGQETKDPEGHVLFRGLQLRMSAHWGEPVSKWNEVIQRMDYLGPVVNRAARFIQVTEGGQIVVSEDFLRQLQSELETAKQQNEARKPDQATDGEGEHLSHKTNSLPATLDLRSLRSHRDQKNLTHQQFEIRPLGDYEFQGLEDPHKLYFIVPCSLGGRVDHWHQVAHVTGVKGNVRSP
;
A
#
# COMPACT_ATOMS: atom_id res chain seq x y z
N MET A 1 20.69 -10.34 25.13
CA MET A 1 19.28 -10.62 25.44
C MET A 1 18.47 -9.99 24.31
N VAL A 2 18.02 -10.77 23.33
CA VAL A 2 17.30 -10.23 22.16
C VAL A 2 15.85 -9.99 22.61
N SER A 3 15.43 -8.72 22.68
CA SER A 3 14.07 -8.35 23.07
C SER A 3 13.06 -9.06 22.18
N ARG A 4 12.17 -9.84 22.81
CA ARG A 4 11.15 -10.69 22.16
C ARG A 4 9.91 -9.92 21.70
N GLU A 5 9.86 -8.62 21.84
CA GLU A 5 8.68 -7.81 21.54
C GLU A 5 8.98 -6.90 20.35
N THR A 6 8.81 -7.46 19.16
CA THR A 6 8.61 -6.67 17.94
C THR A 6 7.15 -6.91 17.55
N PRO A 7 6.27 -5.89 17.54
CA PRO A 7 4.81 -6.06 17.42
C PRO A 7 4.39 -6.94 16.23
N ALA A 8 5.05 -6.80 15.09
CA ALA A 8 4.75 -7.53 13.85
C ALA A 8 5.18 -9.01 13.83
N ARG A 9 5.56 -9.60 14.97
CA ARG A 9 5.85 -11.04 15.10
C ARG A 9 4.61 -11.89 15.43
N GLY A 10 3.45 -11.27 15.65
CA GLY A 10 2.22 -11.97 16.06
C GLY A 10 1.38 -12.55 14.92
N THR A 11 1.46 -12.00 13.71
CA THR A 11 0.64 -12.44 12.58
C THR A 11 1.27 -13.66 11.90
N PRO A 12 0.51 -14.74 11.63
CA PRO A 12 1.02 -15.87 10.87
C PRO A 12 1.34 -15.46 9.42
N PRO A 13 2.37 -16.08 8.78
CA PRO A 13 2.68 -15.80 7.38
C PRO A 13 1.54 -16.28 6.47
N PRO A 14 1.00 -15.43 5.58
CA PRO A 14 -0.05 -15.85 4.65
C PRO A 14 0.49 -16.84 3.60
N LEU A 15 -0.39 -17.70 3.07
CA LEU A 15 -0.07 -18.72 2.07
C LEU A 15 -0.95 -18.54 0.83
N GLY A 16 -0.50 -19.08 -0.32
CA GLY A 16 -1.20 -18.95 -1.59
C GLY A 16 -1.02 -17.57 -2.21
N SER A 17 -2.07 -17.05 -2.86
CA SER A 17 -2.06 -15.69 -3.40
C SER A 17 -2.10 -14.65 -2.29
N ILE A 18 -1.16 -13.71 -2.34
CA ILE A 18 -0.97 -12.69 -1.30
C ILE A 18 -0.66 -11.33 -1.92
N GLY A 19 -0.89 -10.27 -1.13
CA GLY A 19 -0.46 -8.92 -1.44
C GLY A 19 0.95 -8.69 -0.90
N ILE A 20 1.90 -8.33 -1.77
CA ILE A 20 3.23 -7.90 -1.36
C ILE A 20 3.29 -6.39 -1.44
N VAL A 21 3.58 -5.75 -0.29
CA VAL A 21 3.82 -4.31 -0.19
C VAL A 21 5.30 -4.07 0.09
N PHE A 22 5.91 -3.17 -0.68
CA PHE A 22 7.19 -2.56 -0.33
C PHE A 22 6.99 -1.14 0.13
N THR A 23 7.76 -0.72 1.14
CA THR A 23 7.87 0.67 1.60
C THR A 23 9.31 1.14 1.45
N ASP A 24 9.52 2.45 1.31
CA ASP A 24 10.85 3.07 1.22
C ASP A 24 10.76 4.55 1.63
N ILE A 25 11.79 5.06 2.30
CA ILE A 25 11.85 6.48 2.72
C ILE A 25 12.49 7.30 1.60
N VAL A 26 11.78 8.30 1.12
CA VAL A 26 12.29 9.19 0.07
C VAL A 26 13.38 10.10 0.62
N LYS A 27 14.52 10.15 -0.09
CA LYS A 27 15.70 10.99 0.24
C LYS A 27 16.30 10.70 1.62
N SER A 28 16.16 9.48 2.13
CA SER A 28 16.74 9.05 3.42
C SER A 28 18.25 9.26 3.50
N THR A 29 19.01 8.93 2.44
CA THR A 29 20.46 9.16 2.39
C THR A 29 20.82 10.63 2.64
N ASN A 30 20.05 11.56 2.05
CA ASN A 30 20.28 13.00 2.26
C ASN A 30 20.03 13.39 3.72
N ILE A 31 19.05 12.77 4.38
CA ILE A 31 18.76 13.02 5.80
C ILE A 31 19.89 12.45 6.66
N TRP A 32 20.34 11.22 6.39
CA TRP A 32 21.47 10.58 7.06
C TRP A 32 22.75 11.42 6.99
N GLU A 33 23.06 11.98 5.83
CA GLU A 33 24.24 12.84 5.63
C GLU A 33 24.14 14.19 6.36
N LYS A 34 22.92 14.73 6.49
CA LYS A 34 22.69 16.04 7.12
C LYS A 34 22.60 15.95 8.63
N ASP A 35 21.91 14.95 9.15
CA ASP A 35 21.72 14.75 10.59
C ASP A 35 21.44 13.27 10.91
N ALA A 36 22.51 12.50 11.10
CA ALA A 36 22.41 11.09 11.47
C ALA A 36 21.76 10.87 12.85
N GLY A 37 21.93 11.81 13.79
CA GLY A 37 21.34 11.70 15.13
C GLY A 37 19.83 11.78 15.07
N ALA A 38 19.31 12.81 14.39
CA ALA A 38 17.88 12.96 14.15
C ALA A 38 17.29 11.79 13.35
N MET A 39 18.04 11.29 12.35
CA MET A 39 17.59 10.16 11.53
C MET A 39 17.47 8.87 12.33
N ILE A 40 18.37 8.59 13.29
CA ILE A 40 18.26 7.42 14.17
C ILE A 40 16.97 7.45 14.99
N GLU A 41 16.66 8.61 15.58
CA GLU A 41 15.43 8.80 16.35
C GLU A 41 14.18 8.66 15.47
N ALA A 42 14.21 9.26 14.28
CA ALA A 42 13.12 9.18 13.31
C ALA A 42 12.91 7.75 12.81
N MET A 43 13.97 7.01 12.52
CA MET A 43 13.90 5.60 12.09
C MET A 43 13.23 4.74 13.15
N LYS A 44 13.46 5.00 14.44
CA LYS A 44 12.77 4.27 15.51
C LYS A 44 11.26 4.52 15.48
N LEU A 45 10.83 5.78 15.33
CA LEU A 45 9.40 6.12 15.24
C LEU A 45 8.76 5.51 14.00
N HIS A 46 9.44 5.61 12.85
CA HIS A 46 9.03 4.99 11.60
C HIS A 46 8.83 3.48 11.75
N ASP A 47 9.82 2.79 12.31
CA ASP A 47 9.82 1.34 12.48
C ASP A 47 8.71 0.88 13.43
N ASP A 48 8.53 1.58 14.56
CA ASP A 48 7.48 1.29 15.54
C ASP A 48 6.09 1.49 14.90
N MET A 49 5.91 2.56 14.13
CA MET A 49 4.67 2.88 13.41
C MET A 49 4.34 1.83 12.33
N ILE A 50 5.29 1.51 11.45
CA ILE A 50 5.09 0.53 10.37
C ILE A 50 4.73 -0.84 10.95
N ARG A 51 5.40 -1.27 12.02
CA ARG A 51 5.12 -2.54 12.68
C ARG A 51 3.76 -2.57 13.36
N GLY A 52 3.36 -1.47 14.00
CA GLY A 52 2.03 -1.32 14.59
C GLY A 52 0.93 -1.44 13.54
N LEU A 53 1.05 -0.69 12.44
CA LEU A 53 0.09 -0.73 11.34
C LEU A 53 0.09 -2.06 10.58
N THR A 54 1.25 -2.72 10.49
CA THR A 54 1.35 -4.08 9.93
C THR A 54 0.45 -5.04 10.71
N VAL A 55 0.52 -5.04 12.04
CA VAL A 55 -0.34 -5.90 12.88
C VAL A 55 -1.81 -5.50 12.79
N ALA A 56 -2.11 -4.19 12.86
CA ALA A 56 -3.47 -3.67 12.82
C ALA A 56 -4.20 -4.04 11.52
N ASN A 57 -3.46 -4.24 10.44
CA ASN A 57 -3.97 -4.60 9.12
C ASN A 57 -3.69 -6.08 8.76
N GLU A 58 -3.49 -6.96 9.73
CA GLU A 58 -3.30 -8.41 9.52
C GLU A 58 -2.13 -8.75 8.57
N GLY A 59 -1.16 -7.86 8.48
CA GLY A 59 0.05 -8.02 7.69
C GLY A 59 1.11 -8.85 8.42
N TYR A 60 1.97 -9.47 7.63
CA TYR A 60 3.14 -10.20 8.08
C TYR A 60 4.41 -9.48 7.59
N GLU A 61 5.21 -8.95 8.53
CA GLU A 61 6.53 -8.39 8.23
C GLU A 61 7.43 -9.52 7.68
N VAL A 62 7.83 -9.46 6.41
CA VAL A 62 8.73 -10.45 5.83
C VAL A 62 10.15 -10.12 6.26
N LYS A 63 10.57 -8.88 6.00
CA LYS A 63 11.89 -8.34 6.31
C LYS A 63 11.92 -6.82 6.17
N GLN A 64 12.91 -6.22 6.80
CA GLN A 64 13.30 -4.83 6.63
C GLN A 64 14.60 -4.76 5.81
N ASN A 65 14.64 -3.88 4.82
CA ASN A 65 15.76 -3.68 3.92
C ASN A 65 16.19 -2.21 3.98
N GLY A 66 17.13 -1.91 4.88
CA GLY A 66 17.54 -0.54 5.15
C GLY A 66 16.43 0.23 5.86
N ASP A 67 15.92 1.25 5.19
CA ASP A 67 14.82 2.12 5.61
C ASP A 67 13.44 1.69 5.06
N GLY A 68 13.40 0.65 4.23
CA GLY A 68 12.18 0.10 3.67
C GLY A 68 11.75 -1.24 4.29
N PHE A 69 10.47 -1.58 4.14
CA PHE A 69 9.89 -2.85 4.58
C PHE A 69 9.35 -3.65 3.40
N MET A 70 9.43 -4.98 3.50
CA MET A 70 8.65 -5.92 2.70
C MET A 70 7.60 -6.57 3.61
N ILE A 71 6.33 -6.43 3.26
CA ILE A 71 5.21 -6.89 4.06
C ILE A 71 4.27 -7.71 3.17
N ALA A 72 3.80 -8.84 3.71
CA ALA A 72 2.86 -9.73 3.04
C ALA A 72 1.47 -9.64 3.69
N PHE A 73 0.42 -9.55 2.89
CA PHE A 73 -0.97 -9.45 3.34
C PHE A 73 -1.82 -10.60 2.77
N PRO A 74 -2.73 -11.17 3.56
CA PRO A 74 -3.62 -12.24 3.11
C PRO A 74 -4.71 -11.75 2.14
N THR A 75 -5.00 -10.44 2.10
CA THR A 75 -6.00 -9.84 1.20
C THR A 75 -5.48 -8.54 0.59
N ALA A 76 -5.99 -8.17 -0.59
CA ALA A 76 -5.67 -6.89 -1.21
C ALA A 76 -6.26 -5.72 -0.41
N THR A 77 -7.41 -5.95 0.24
CA THR A 77 -8.08 -5.01 1.14
C THR A 77 -7.20 -4.63 2.34
N SER A 78 -6.64 -5.63 3.03
CA SER A 78 -5.71 -5.42 4.15
C SER A 78 -4.46 -4.65 3.70
N ALA A 79 -3.91 -4.99 2.53
CA ALA A 79 -2.74 -4.30 1.98
C ALA A 79 -3.02 -2.83 1.63
N VAL A 80 -4.15 -2.54 0.97
CA VAL A 80 -4.48 -1.15 0.64
C VAL A 80 -4.81 -0.35 1.90
N GLN A 81 -5.51 -0.95 2.87
CA GLN A 81 -5.81 -0.28 4.14
C GLN A 81 -4.52 0.09 4.90
N PHE A 82 -3.56 -0.83 4.98
CA PHE A 82 -2.23 -0.54 5.53
C PHE A 82 -1.57 0.67 4.84
N CYS A 83 -1.54 0.69 3.51
CA CYS A 83 -0.93 1.79 2.77
C CYS A 83 -1.62 3.14 3.04
N LEU A 84 -2.96 3.15 3.14
CA LEU A 84 -3.72 4.35 3.47
C LEU A 84 -3.41 4.81 4.90
N ASP A 85 -3.44 3.89 5.87
CA ASP A 85 -3.15 4.17 7.28
C ASP A 85 -1.73 4.75 7.46
N VAL A 86 -0.74 4.20 6.74
CA VAL A 86 0.63 4.73 6.78
C VAL A 86 0.67 6.18 6.30
N GLN A 87 0.01 6.50 5.18
CA GLN A 87 0.07 7.87 4.63
C GLN A 87 -0.56 8.92 5.55
N GLU A 88 -1.60 8.54 6.29
CA GLU A 88 -2.23 9.39 7.31
C GLU A 88 -1.37 9.48 8.57
N GLN A 89 -0.93 8.34 9.12
CA GLN A 89 -0.22 8.27 10.40
C GLN A 89 1.12 9.02 10.38
N LEU A 90 1.77 9.12 9.21
CA LEU A 90 2.99 9.92 9.04
C LEU A 90 2.80 11.39 9.42
N LEU A 91 1.60 11.95 9.22
CA LEU A 91 1.31 13.34 9.54
C LEU A 91 1.22 13.58 11.05
N ASP A 92 0.71 12.60 11.78
CA ASP A 92 0.47 12.65 13.23
C ASP A 92 1.70 12.25 14.06
N GLU A 93 2.70 11.64 13.45
CA GLU A 93 3.89 11.15 14.15
C GLU A 93 4.70 12.30 14.77
N ARG A 94 5.29 12.05 15.95
CA ARG A 94 6.03 13.06 16.71
C ARG A 94 7.48 13.15 16.27
N TRP A 95 7.67 13.45 14.99
CA TRP A 95 8.99 13.57 14.39
C TRP A 95 9.93 14.51 15.17
N PRO A 96 11.23 14.17 15.28
CA PRO A 96 12.23 15.08 15.82
C PRO A 96 12.19 16.43 15.11
N LYS A 97 12.38 17.52 15.85
CA LYS A 97 12.29 18.88 15.29
C LYS A 97 13.35 19.11 14.21
N GLU A 98 14.46 18.42 14.33
CA GLU A 98 15.60 18.41 13.42
C GLU A 98 15.18 17.86 12.06
N ILE A 99 14.40 16.77 12.02
CA ILE A 99 13.81 16.25 10.77
C ILE A 99 12.89 17.29 10.13
N LEU A 100 12.02 17.92 10.93
CA LEU A 100 11.06 18.92 10.42
C LEU A 100 11.73 20.20 9.89
N LYS A 101 12.98 20.47 10.28
CA LYS A 101 13.77 21.60 9.77
C LYS A 101 14.50 21.27 8.47
N LEU A 102 14.69 19.98 8.15
CA LEU A 102 15.35 19.57 6.91
C LEU A 102 14.37 19.70 5.74
N PRO A 103 14.80 20.16 4.54
CA PRO A 103 13.94 20.27 3.37
C PRO A 103 13.11 19.01 3.04
N PRO A 104 13.65 17.77 3.09
CA PRO A 104 12.84 16.57 2.85
C PRO A 104 11.81 16.26 3.95
N GLY A 105 11.99 16.77 5.17
CA GLY A 105 11.11 16.51 6.32
C GLY A 105 10.16 17.65 6.67
N GLN A 106 10.24 18.77 5.95
CA GLN A 106 9.47 19.97 6.25
C GLN A 106 7.97 19.75 6.02
N GLU A 107 7.16 20.38 6.88
CA GLU A 107 5.72 20.43 6.70
C GLU A 107 5.35 21.23 5.44
N THR A 108 4.56 20.63 4.55
CA THR A 108 4.02 21.29 3.37
C THR A 108 2.49 21.32 3.44
N LYS A 109 1.90 22.36 2.85
CA LYS A 109 0.46 22.60 2.88
C LYS A 109 -0.07 22.93 1.49
N ASP A 110 -1.35 22.64 1.28
CA ASP A 110 -2.09 23.18 0.14
C ASP A 110 -2.43 24.67 0.36
N PRO A 111 -2.94 25.38 -0.67
CA PRO A 111 -3.37 26.78 -0.54
C PRO A 111 -4.44 27.01 0.53
N GLU A 112 -5.24 25.99 0.85
CA GLU A 112 -6.29 26.00 1.87
C GLU A 112 -5.75 25.80 3.29
N GLY A 113 -4.47 25.43 3.42
CA GLY A 113 -3.77 25.24 4.69
C GLY A 113 -3.81 23.83 5.26
N HIS A 114 -4.32 22.85 4.53
CA HIS A 114 -4.27 21.44 4.92
C HIS A 114 -2.85 20.89 4.77
N VAL A 115 -2.41 20.11 5.75
CA VAL A 115 -1.07 19.49 5.73
C VAL A 115 -1.05 18.37 4.69
N LEU A 116 -0.12 18.48 3.74
CA LEU A 116 0.10 17.47 2.71
C LEU A 116 1.21 16.50 3.11
N PHE A 117 2.33 17.01 3.60
CA PHE A 117 3.47 16.21 4.06
C PHE A 117 4.02 16.77 5.36
N ARG A 118 4.54 15.90 6.23
CA ARG A 118 5.21 16.29 7.47
C ARG A 118 6.14 15.18 7.94
N GLY A 119 7.40 15.50 8.18
CA GLY A 119 8.41 14.52 8.58
C GLY A 119 8.83 13.59 7.45
N LEU A 120 9.19 12.34 7.80
CA LEU A 120 9.66 11.37 6.81
C LEU A 120 8.57 11.09 5.77
N GLN A 121 8.94 11.12 4.49
CA GLN A 121 8.04 10.83 3.39
C GLN A 121 8.27 9.39 2.91
N LEU A 122 7.22 8.58 2.93
CA LEU A 122 7.27 7.21 2.42
C LEU A 122 6.64 7.12 1.04
N ARG A 123 7.21 6.24 0.24
CA ARG A 123 6.61 5.70 -0.98
C ARG A 123 6.32 4.23 -0.81
N MET A 124 5.26 3.75 -1.46
CA MET A 124 4.86 2.35 -1.36
C MET A 124 4.49 1.78 -2.72
N SER A 125 4.80 0.51 -2.92
CA SER A 125 4.27 -0.27 -4.04
C SER A 125 3.55 -1.52 -3.54
N ALA A 126 2.50 -1.94 -4.24
CA ALA A 126 1.80 -3.18 -3.96
C ALA A 126 1.54 -4.00 -5.24
N HIS A 127 1.70 -5.31 -5.12
CA HIS A 127 1.37 -6.26 -6.19
C HIS A 127 0.70 -7.50 -5.59
N TRP A 128 -0.17 -8.15 -6.38
CA TRP A 128 -0.90 -9.33 -5.97
C TRP A 128 -0.50 -10.53 -6.83
N GLY A 129 -0.30 -11.69 -6.20
CA GLY A 129 -0.05 -12.94 -6.90
C GLY A 129 0.38 -14.05 -5.96
N GLU A 130 0.73 -15.21 -6.52
CA GLU A 130 1.19 -16.38 -5.76
C GLU A 130 2.73 -16.49 -5.79
N PRO A 131 3.42 -16.17 -4.69
CA PRO A 131 4.87 -16.31 -4.60
C PRO A 131 5.30 -17.72 -4.19
N VAL A 132 6.59 -18.00 -4.36
CA VAL A 132 7.21 -19.19 -3.76
C VAL A 132 7.45 -18.90 -2.27
N SER A 133 6.68 -19.58 -1.41
CA SER A 133 6.83 -19.51 0.04
C SER A 133 8.01 -20.39 0.49
N LYS A 134 8.96 -19.80 1.22
CA LYS A 134 10.15 -20.51 1.71
C LYS A 134 10.39 -20.20 3.19
N TRP A 135 10.35 -21.23 4.03
CA TRP A 135 10.74 -21.09 5.42
C TRP A 135 12.25 -20.88 5.56
N ASN A 136 12.65 -19.86 6.33
CA ASN A 136 14.03 -19.61 6.69
C ASN A 136 14.29 -20.08 8.13
N GLU A 137 15.04 -21.17 8.27
CA GLU A 137 15.33 -21.80 9.56
C GLU A 137 16.21 -20.93 10.48
N VAL A 138 17.03 -20.04 9.94
CA VAL A 138 17.97 -19.24 10.76
C VAL A 138 17.22 -18.13 11.49
N ILE A 139 16.36 -17.41 10.77
CA ILE A 139 15.59 -16.30 11.35
C ILE A 139 14.20 -16.73 11.83
N GLN A 140 13.82 -17.99 11.61
CA GLN A 140 12.52 -18.57 11.97
C GLN A 140 11.35 -17.75 11.41
N ARG A 141 11.44 -17.42 10.11
CA ARG A 141 10.46 -16.62 9.39
C ARG A 141 10.21 -17.18 7.99
N MET A 142 9.00 -17.00 7.49
CA MET A 142 8.69 -17.18 6.08
C MET A 142 9.33 -16.05 5.26
N ASP A 143 9.97 -16.42 4.17
CA ASP A 143 10.38 -15.52 3.08
C ASP A 143 9.56 -15.85 1.83
N TYR A 144 9.40 -14.86 0.96
CA TYR A 144 8.67 -15.01 -0.30
C TYR A 144 9.59 -14.68 -1.46
N LEU A 145 9.54 -15.51 -2.51
CA LEU A 145 10.43 -15.42 -3.67
C LEU A 145 9.63 -15.47 -4.97
N GLY A 146 10.30 -15.09 -6.06
CA GLY A 146 9.79 -15.25 -7.42
C GLY A 146 9.19 -13.97 -8.02
N PRO A 147 8.53 -14.10 -9.18
CA PRO A 147 8.11 -12.96 -10.00
C PRO A 147 7.23 -11.94 -9.26
N VAL A 148 6.35 -12.39 -8.36
CA VAL A 148 5.45 -11.52 -7.58
C VAL A 148 6.25 -10.52 -6.73
N VAL A 149 7.27 -11.02 -6.02
CA VAL A 149 8.12 -10.19 -5.16
C VAL A 149 9.00 -9.27 -6.01
N ASN A 150 9.56 -9.80 -7.10
CA ASN A 150 10.39 -9.02 -8.02
C ASN A 150 9.60 -7.85 -8.65
N ARG A 151 8.34 -8.08 -9.05
CA ARG A 151 7.44 -7.05 -9.58
C ARG A 151 7.18 -5.95 -8.56
N ALA A 152 6.74 -6.31 -7.35
CA ALA A 152 6.48 -5.35 -6.29
C ALA A 152 7.73 -4.49 -5.98
N ALA A 153 8.91 -5.13 -5.87
CA ALA A 153 10.18 -4.45 -5.62
C ALA A 153 10.63 -3.52 -6.77
N ARG A 154 10.17 -3.75 -8.00
CA ARG A 154 10.43 -2.86 -9.14
C ARG A 154 9.47 -1.68 -9.21
N PHE A 155 8.20 -1.88 -8.89
CA PHE A 155 7.18 -0.83 -8.97
C PHE A 155 7.46 0.35 -8.02
N ILE A 156 8.12 0.12 -6.89
CA ILE A 156 8.50 1.22 -5.99
C ILE A 156 9.51 2.19 -6.63
N GLN A 157 10.27 1.75 -7.65
CA GLN A 157 11.30 2.56 -8.31
C GLN A 157 10.72 3.72 -9.12
N VAL A 158 9.45 3.62 -9.53
CA VAL A 158 8.71 4.68 -10.25
C VAL A 158 7.76 5.43 -9.33
N THR A 159 7.89 5.24 -8.01
CA THR A 159 7.03 5.85 -7.00
C THR A 159 7.72 7.04 -6.33
N GLU A 160 6.95 8.10 -6.09
CA GLU A 160 7.38 9.32 -5.41
C GLU A 160 6.86 9.40 -3.96
N GLY A 161 7.36 10.38 -3.21
CA GLY A 161 6.95 10.61 -1.82
C GLY A 161 5.44 10.79 -1.70
N GLY A 162 4.82 10.00 -0.82
CA GLY A 162 3.38 10.00 -0.57
C GLY A 162 2.54 9.18 -1.54
N GLN A 163 3.13 8.56 -2.57
CA GLN A 163 2.40 7.74 -3.53
C GLN A 163 2.31 6.28 -3.07
N ILE A 164 1.16 5.67 -3.40
CA ILE A 164 0.89 4.24 -3.25
C ILE A 164 0.69 3.69 -4.67
N VAL A 165 1.70 3.05 -5.25
CA VAL A 165 1.63 2.50 -6.61
C VAL A 165 1.19 1.04 -6.57
N VAL A 166 0.22 0.67 -7.39
CA VAL A 166 -0.32 -0.70 -7.45
C VAL A 166 -0.39 -1.20 -8.88
N SER A 167 -0.28 -2.52 -9.05
CA SER A 167 -0.44 -3.16 -10.36
C SER A 167 -1.91 -3.35 -10.74
N GLU A 168 -2.17 -3.63 -12.02
CA GLU A 168 -3.51 -4.01 -12.48
C GLU A 168 -4.03 -5.27 -11.74
N ASP A 169 -3.18 -6.30 -11.55
CA ASP A 169 -3.55 -7.52 -10.82
C ASP A 169 -4.02 -7.25 -9.38
N PHE A 170 -3.38 -6.29 -8.70
CA PHE A 170 -3.77 -5.88 -7.36
C PHE A 170 -5.17 -5.26 -7.36
N LEU A 171 -5.47 -4.39 -8.33
CA LEU A 171 -6.80 -3.81 -8.46
C LEU A 171 -7.87 -4.83 -8.86
N ARG A 172 -7.53 -5.82 -9.70
CA ARG A 172 -8.44 -6.93 -10.04
C ARG A 172 -8.80 -7.76 -8.82
N GLN A 173 -7.82 -8.04 -7.96
CA GLN A 173 -8.08 -8.71 -6.69
C GLN A 173 -8.97 -7.85 -5.78
N LEU A 174 -8.63 -6.56 -5.62
CA LEU A 174 -9.42 -5.65 -4.79
C LEU A 174 -10.87 -5.55 -5.26
N GLN A 175 -11.10 -5.56 -6.58
CA GLN A 175 -12.45 -5.61 -7.16
C GLN A 175 -13.16 -6.92 -6.81
N SER A 176 -12.48 -8.06 -6.93
CA SER A 176 -13.06 -9.36 -6.57
C SER A 176 -13.46 -9.43 -5.09
N GLU A 177 -12.64 -8.87 -4.20
CA GLU A 177 -12.94 -8.77 -2.77
C GLU A 177 -14.15 -7.86 -2.51
N LEU A 178 -14.25 -6.74 -3.23
CA LEU A 178 -15.40 -5.84 -3.14
C LEU A 178 -16.71 -6.51 -3.58
N GLU A 179 -16.69 -7.22 -4.70
CA GLU A 179 -17.84 -7.96 -5.22
C GLU A 179 -18.28 -9.04 -4.23
N THR A 180 -17.31 -9.75 -3.64
CA THR A 180 -17.58 -10.77 -2.62
C THR A 180 -18.21 -10.17 -1.37
N ALA A 181 -17.67 -9.05 -0.87
CA ALA A 181 -18.22 -8.35 0.29
C ALA A 181 -19.66 -7.86 0.07
N LYS A 182 -19.97 -7.36 -1.14
CA LYS A 182 -21.34 -6.96 -1.51
C LYS A 182 -22.31 -8.14 -1.48
N GLN A 183 -21.94 -9.27 -2.09
CA GLN A 183 -22.78 -10.48 -2.10
C GLN A 183 -23.06 -11.00 -0.68
N GLN A 184 -22.05 -10.98 0.19
CA GLN A 184 -22.20 -11.38 1.59
C GLN A 184 -23.13 -10.43 2.37
N ASN A 185 -23.05 -9.12 2.11
CA ASN A 185 -23.92 -8.13 2.76
C ASN A 185 -25.38 -8.21 2.26
N GLU A 186 -25.59 -8.53 0.98
CA GLU A 186 -26.92 -8.78 0.41
C GLU A 186 -27.54 -10.06 0.98
N ALA A 187 -26.77 -11.15 1.07
CA ALA A 187 -27.22 -12.41 1.67
C ALA A 187 -27.53 -12.30 3.18
N ARG A 188 -26.94 -11.32 3.89
CA ARG A 188 -27.20 -11.05 5.31
C ARG A 188 -28.44 -10.20 5.57
N LYS A 189 -29.06 -9.60 4.55
CA LYS A 189 -30.36 -8.92 4.70
C LYS A 189 -31.47 -9.98 4.68
N PRO A 190 -32.18 -10.21 5.80
CA PRO A 190 -33.30 -11.15 5.79
C PRO A 190 -34.50 -10.46 5.14
N ASP A 191 -34.87 -10.88 3.93
CA ASP A 191 -36.22 -10.64 3.43
C ASP A 191 -37.10 -11.87 3.66
N GLN A 192 -38.34 -11.57 4.04
CA GLN A 192 -39.41 -12.48 4.39
C GLN A 192 -39.64 -13.56 3.32
N ALA A 193 -39.75 -14.80 3.79
CA ALA A 193 -40.40 -15.96 3.18
C ALA A 193 -40.14 -16.23 1.69
N THR A 194 -39.37 -17.29 1.41
CA THR A 194 -39.85 -18.43 0.61
C THR A 194 -38.94 -19.64 0.85
N ASP A 195 -39.57 -20.78 1.15
CA ASP A 195 -38.97 -22.11 1.17
C ASP A 195 -38.36 -22.43 -0.20
N GLY A 196 -37.11 -22.91 -0.22
CA GLY A 196 -36.43 -23.28 -1.46
C GLY A 196 -35.07 -23.93 -1.20
N GLU A 197 -35.03 -25.22 -1.50
CA GLU A 197 -33.97 -26.23 -1.41
C GLU A 197 -32.52 -25.74 -1.63
N GLY A 198 -31.62 -26.26 -0.79
CA GLY A 198 -30.19 -25.93 -0.80
C GLY A 198 -29.47 -26.42 -2.05
N GLU A 199 -28.83 -25.48 -2.75
CA GLU A 199 -27.89 -25.78 -3.83
C GLU A 199 -26.43 -25.74 -3.34
N HIS A 200 -25.67 -26.70 -3.86
CA HIS A 200 -24.25 -26.93 -3.65
C HIS A 200 -23.38 -25.68 -3.94
N LEU A 201 -22.64 -25.24 -2.92
CA LEU A 201 -21.49 -24.36 -3.05
C LEU A 201 -20.38 -25.10 -3.84
N SER A 202 -20.34 -24.87 -5.15
CA SER A 202 -19.20 -25.22 -5.98
C SER A 202 -18.02 -24.31 -5.65
N HIS A 203 -16.89 -24.90 -5.30
CA HIS A 203 -15.60 -24.21 -5.21
C HIS A 203 -15.28 -23.59 -6.59
N LYS A 204 -15.59 -22.29 -6.77
CA LYS A 204 -15.11 -21.54 -7.92
C LYS A 204 -13.60 -21.38 -7.77
N THR A 205 -12.88 -21.83 -8.79
CA THR A 205 -11.46 -21.51 -8.99
C THR A 205 -11.30 -20.00 -8.96
N ASN A 206 -10.49 -19.49 -8.03
CA ASN A 206 -10.22 -18.06 -7.80
C ASN A 206 -9.35 -17.49 -8.94
N SER A 207 -9.87 -17.46 -10.17
CA SER A 207 -9.25 -16.71 -11.25
C SER A 207 -9.62 -15.23 -11.11
N LEU A 208 -8.62 -14.34 -11.18
CA LEU A 208 -8.85 -12.90 -11.18
C LEU A 208 -9.87 -12.51 -12.27
N PRO A 209 -10.72 -11.48 -12.03
CA PRO A 209 -11.64 -10.99 -13.05
C PRO A 209 -10.92 -10.66 -14.36
N ALA A 210 -11.49 -11.10 -15.48
CA ALA A 210 -10.90 -10.90 -16.82
C ALA A 210 -10.84 -9.40 -17.22
N THR A 211 -11.73 -8.55 -16.69
CA THR A 211 -11.71 -7.10 -16.94
C THR A 211 -11.73 -6.30 -15.64
N LEU A 212 -10.87 -5.29 -15.55
CA LEU A 212 -10.83 -4.34 -14.45
C LEU A 212 -11.88 -3.24 -14.67
N ASP A 213 -12.83 -3.11 -13.75
CA ASP A 213 -13.81 -2.02 -13.70
C ASP A 213 -13.50 -1.04 -12.56
N LEU A 214 -12.77 0.03 -12.91
CA LEU A 214 -12.43 1.10 -11.99
C LEU A 214 -13.66 1.86 -11.45
N ARG A 215 -14.83 1.79 -12.09
CA ARG A 215 -16.02 2.53 -11.62
C ARG A 215 -16.48 2.00 -10.28
N SER A 216 -16.50 0.68 -10.13
CA SER A 216 -16.85 0.00 -8.88
C SER A 216 -15.89 0.38 -7.74
N LEU A 217 -14.59 0.34 -8.02
CA LEU A 217 -13.54 0.66 -7.05
C LEU A 217 -13.49 2.15 -6.67
N ARG A 218 -14.00 3.05 -7.52
CA ARG A 218 -14.08 4.50 -7.24
C ARG A 218 -15.37 4.92 -6.54
N SER A 219 -16.32 4.01 -6.33
CA SER A 219 -17.59 4.33 -5.68
C SER A 219 -17.40 4.45 -4.17
N HIS A 220 -17.61 5.65 -3.62
CA HIS A 220 -17.51 5.92 -2.18
C HIS A 220 -18.44 5.02 -1.34
N ARG A 221 -19.62 4.68 -1.88
CA ARG A 221 -20.55 3.76 -1.22
C ARG A 221 -19.95 2.36 -1.12
N ASP A 222 -19.27 1.94 -2.17
CA ASP A 222 -18.77 0.58 -2.28
C ASP A 222 -17.47 0.40 -1.51
N GLN A 223 -16.58 1.40 -1.52
CA GLN A 223 -15.34 1.41 -0.72
C GLN A 223 -15.58 1.23 0.78
N LYS A 224 -16.74 1.65 1.32
CA LYS A 224 -17.09 1.39 2.74
C LYS A 224 -17.15 -0.10 3.10
N ASN A 225 -17.26 -0.99 2.11
CA ASN A 225 -17.20 -2.43 2.33
C ASN A 225 -15.77 -2.99 2.30
N LEU A 226 -14.78 -2.17 1.94
CA LEU A 226 -13.37 -2.54 1.86
C LEU A 226 -12.57 -1.84 2.96
N THR A 227 -12.62 -0.52 2.99
CA THR A 227 -11.74 0.33 3.77
C THR A 227 -12.54 1.28 4.63
N HIS A 228 -11.96 1.69 5.76
CA HIS A 228 -12.54 2.74 6.60
C HIS A 228 -12.16 4.14 6.09
N GLN A 229 -11.22 4.23 5.16
CA GLN A 229 -10.83 5.45 4.45
C GLN A 229 -11.35 5.44 3.01
N GLN A 230 -11.57 6.62 2.42
CA GLN A 230 -11.88 6.76 1.00
C GLN A 230 -10.62 7.07 0.21
N PHE A 231 -10.55 6.58 -1.02
CA PHE A 231 -9.40 6.79 -1.89
C PHE A 231 -9.78 6.94 -3.36
N GLU A 232 -8.94 7.62 -4.12
CA GLU A 232 -9.02 7.68 -5.57
C GLU A 232 -8.02 6.71 -6.20
N ILE A 233 -8.38 6.16 -7.37
CA ILE A 233 -7.47 5.38 -8.21
C ILE A 233 -7.21 6.15 -9.49
N ARG A 234 -5.95 6.42 -9.81
CA ARG A 234 -5.54 7.11 -11.02
C ARG A 234 -4.55 6.27 -11.83
N PRO A 235 -4.64 6.25 -13.17
CA PRO A 235 -3.66 5.56 -14.00
C PRO A 235 -2.32 6.27 -13.89
N LEU A 236 -1.25 5.49 -13.69
CA LEU A 236 0.13 5.98 -13.75
C LEU A 236 0.72 5.81 -15.16
N GLY A 237 0.30 4.76 -15.87
CA GLY A 237 0.76 4.43 -17.22
C GLY A 237 1.33 3.02 -17.33
N ASP A 238 1.85 2.69 -18.52
CA ASP A 238 2.56 1.43 -18.78
C ASP A 238 4.07 1.65 -18.60
N TYR A 239 4.71 0.78 -17.81
CA TYR A 239 6.12 0.89 -17.44
C TYR A 239 6.87 -0.40 -17.77
N GLU A 240 8.02 -0.25 -18.41
CA GLU A 240 8.97 -1.34 -18.61
C GLU A 240 10.01 -1.31 -17.49
N PHE A 241 10.35 -2.48 -16.97
CA PHE A 241 11.37 -2.63 -15.93
C PHE A 241 12.43 -3.61 -16.38
N GLN A 242 13.69 -3.27 -16.10
CA GLN A 242 14.80 -4.16 -16.40
C GLN A 242 14.63 -5.50 -15.67
N GLY A 243 14.59 -6.59 -16.44
CA GLY A 243 14.46 -7.96 -15.92
C GLY A 243 13.03 -8.41 -15.62
N LEU A 244 12.01 -7.63 -15.98
CA LEU A 244 10.63 -8.08 -16.02
C LEU A 244 10.18 -8.26 -17.47
N GLU A 245 9.29 -9.22 -17.68
CA GLU A 245 8.65 -9.48 -18.97
C GLU A 245 7.45 -8.55 -19.14
N ASP A 246 7.31 -8.00 -20.35
CA ASP A 246 6.25 -7.10 -20.80
C ASP A 246 6.14 -5.75 -20.04
N PRO A 247 5.60 -4.71 -20.67
CA PRO A 247 5.19 -3.50 -19.97
C PRO A 247 4.12 -3.81 -18.91
N HIS A 248 4.25 -3.18 -17.75
CA HIS A 248 3.30 -3.30 -16.65
C HIS A 248 2.45 -2.04 -16.51
N LYS A 249 1.13 -2.25 -16.52
CA LYS A 249 0.17 -1.18 -16.28
C LYS A 249 0.05 -0.90 -14.79
N LEU A 250 0.39 0.34 -14.42
CA LEU A 250 0.43 0.80 -13.04
C LEU A 250 -0.61 1.88 -12.78
N TYR A 251 -1.02 1.93 -11.52
CA TYR A 251 -1.97 2.89 -10.98
C TYR A 251 -1.40 3.45 -9.69
N PHE A 252 -1.86 4.62 -9.27
CA PHE A 252 -1.63 5.08 -7.92
C PHE A 252 -2.94 5.31 -7.18
N ILE A 253 -2.91 5.02 -5.89
CA ILE A 253 -4.00 5.19 -4.93
C ILE A 253 -3.70 6.44 -4.10
N VAL A 254 -4.69 7.31 -3.94
CA VAL A 254 -4.58 8.55 -3.15
C VAL A 254 -5.68 8.58 -2.11
N PRO A 255 -5.36 8.65 -0.80
CA PRO A 255 -6.37 8.93 0.22
C PRO A 255 -7.09 10.24 -0.10
N CYS A 256 -8.42 10.26 -0.06
CA CYS A 256 -9.19 11.47 -0.41
C CYS A 256 -8.86 12.65 0.51
N SER A 257 -8.55 12.39 1.78
CA SER A 257 -8.02 13.32 2.78
C SER A 257 -6.71 14.00 2.34
N LEU A 258 -5.94 13.35 1.47
CA LEU A 258 -4.64 13.80 0.99
C LEU A 258 -4.67 14.09 -0.52
N GLY A 259 -5.86 14.38 -1.06
CA GLY A 259 -6.07 14.68 -2.48
C GLY A 259 -5.21 15.84 -2.99
N GLY A 260 -4.89 16.84 -2.15
CA GLY A 260 -4.01 17.97 -2.50
C GLY A 260 -2.57 17.55 -2.87
N ARG A 261 -2.14 16.33 -2.52
CA ARG A 261 -0.84 15.80 -2.96
C ARG A 261 -0.76 15.61 -4.48
N VAL A 262 -1.90 15.42 -5.15
CA VAL A 262 -1.93 15.29 -6.61
C VAL A 262 -1.41 16.57 -7.27
N ASP A 263 -1.91 17.73 -6.85
CA ASP A 263 -1.48 19.03 -7.38
C ASP A 263 -0.01 19.31 -7.03
N HIS A 264 0.40 18.92 -5.82
CA HIS A 264 1.81 18.97 -5.42
C HIS A 264 2.71 18.18 -6.39
N TRP A 265 2.35 16.93 -6.72
CA TRP A 265 3.12 16.13 -7.66
C TRP A 265 3.13 16.72 -9.08
N HIS A 266 2.06 17.39 -9.52
CA HIS A 266 2.03 18.07 -10.82
C HIS A 266 3.05 19.21 -10.90
N GLN A 267 3.29 19.90 -9.78
CA GLN A 267 4.25 21.01 -9.70
C GLN A 267 5.71 20.51 -9.65
N VAL A 268 5.94 19.29 -9.18
CA VAL A 268 7.26 18.68 -9.13
C VAL A 268 7.56 18.01 -10.46
N ALA A 269 8.36 18.67 -11.31
CA ALA A 269 8.63 18.32 -12.71
C ALA A 269 9.20 16.90 -12.97
N HIS A 270 9.54 16.14 -11.93
CA HIS A 270 10.15 14.81 -12.01
C HIS A 270 9.19 13.65 -11.68
N VAL A 271 7.96 13.93 -11.24
CA VAL A 271 7.00 12.86 -10.89
C VAL A 271 6.40 12.24 -12.17
N THR A 272 6.83 11.02 -12.48
CA THR A 272 6.31 10.24 -13.62
C THR A 272 4.83 9.84 -13.41
N GLY A 273 4.05 9.74 -14.49
CA GLY A 273 2.63 9.33 -14.47
C GLY A 273 1.64 10.37 -13.93
N VAL A 274 2.10 11.54 -13.48
CA VAL A 274 1.25 12.69 -13.12
C VAL A 274 0.98 13.59 -14.34
N LYS A 275 1.68 13.41 -15.46
CA LYS A 275 1.30 14.07 -16.73
C LYS A 275 0.16 13.31 -17.43
N GLY A 276 -1.08 13.68 -17.08
CA GLY A 276 -2.28 13.15 -17.73
C GLY A 276 -3.56 13.86 -17.30
N ASN A 277 -3.65 15.18 -17.53
CA ASN A 277 -4.89 15.99 -17.76
C ASN A 277 -4.70 17.51 -17.49
N VAL A 278 -3.57 18.11 -17.88
CA VAL A 278 -3.49 19.58 -17.97
C VAL A 278 -3.78 20.01 -19.41
N ARG A 279 -5.06 20.23 -19.72
CA ARG A 279 -5.48 21.45 -20.45
C ARG A 279 -5.76 22.47 -19.33
N SER A 280 -5.38 23.74 -19.35
CA SER A 280 -5.09 24.76 -20.37
C SER A 280 -4.48 25.98 -19.61
N PRO A 281 -4.12 27.15 -20.20
CA PRO A 281 -4.66 27.80 -21.39
C PRO A 281 -4.18 27.21 -22.71
#